data_AF-A0A0C3BA28-F1
#
_entry.id   AF-A0A0C3BA28-F1
#
_cell.length_a   1.000
_cell.length_b   1.000
_cell.length_c   1.000
_cell.angle_alpha   90.00
_cell.angle_beta   90.00
_cell.angle_gamma   90.00
#
_symmetry.space_group_name_H-M   'P 1'
#
loop_
_entity.id
_entity.type
_entity.pdbx_description
1 polymer ?
#
loop_
_entity_poly.entity_id
_entity_poly.type
_entity_poly.pdbx_seq_one_letter_code
_entity_poly.pdbx_strand_id
1 'polypeptide(L)'
;MVDLVVAANPKATECFLGMLYVLEDVCVYGYLTPTRVKMVIALDQTDEFLKDTDIVLIFKALHAAYHDALCNPFLQQSPLLAQDPRTEQVAQLLSRPDKSRSLCRRLDKVAAATSSHLASQSTEQKH
;
A
#
# COMPACT_ATOMS: atom_id res chain seq x y z
N MET A 1 13.10 10.41 0.11
CA MET A 1 13.51 9.43 1.15
C MET A 1 13.37 8.00 0.67
N VAL A 2 12.19 7.58 0.19
CA VAL A 2 11.98 6.25 -0.43
C VAL A 2 12.95 5.92 -1.57
N ASP A 3 13.27 6.89 -2.44
CA ASP A 3 14.23 6.68 -3.53
C ASP A 3 15.65 6.36 -3.05
N LEU A 4 16.06 6.97 -1.94
CA LEU A 4 17.37 6.74 -1.32
C LEU A 4 17.44 5.34 -0.70
N VAL A 5 16.37 4.91 -0.02
CA VAL A 5 16.26 3.56 0.57
C VAL A 5 16.25 2.49 -0.51
N VAL A 6 15.53 2.72 -1.62
CA VAL A 6 15.49 1.81 -2.76
C VAL A 6 16.85 1.72 -3.46
N ALA A 7 17.56 2.84 -3.61
CA ALA A 7 18.92 2.84 -4.17
C ALA A 7 19.95 2.14 -3.26
N ALA A 8 19.75 2.19 -1.95
CA ALA A 8 20.63 1.57 -0.96
C ALA A 8 20.40 0.07 -0.75
N ASN A 9 19.34 -0.53 -1.33
CA ASN A 9 19.05 -1.95 -1.21
C ASN A 9 19.33 -2.73 -2.52
N PRO A 10 20.57 -3.20 -2.73
CA PRO A 10 20.95 -3.94 -3.94
C PRO A 10 20.42 -5.38 -3.99
N LYS A 11 19.78 -5.88 -2.92
CA LYS A 11 19.11 -7.19 -2.89
C LYS A 11 17.61 -7.01 -3.08
N ALA A 12 17.22 -6.69 -4.32
CA ALA A 12 15.84 -6.52 -4.76
C ALA A 12 14.96 -7.80 -4.71
N THR A 13 15.32 -8.80 -3.89
CA THR A 13 14.57 -10.05 -3.75
C THR A 13 13.42 -9.91 -2.75
N GLU A 14 13.57 -9.04 -1.74
CA GLU A 14 12.56 -8.79 -0.72
C GLU A 14 11.86 -7.45 -1.01
N CYS A 15 10.54 -7.52 -1.26
CA CYS A 15 9.73 -6.36 -1.61
C CYS A 15 9.44 -5.43 -0.42
N PHE A 16 9.65 -5.89 0.81
CA PHE A 16 9.41 -5.10 2.02
C PHE A 16 10.67 -4.30 2.38
N LEU A 17 10.53 -2.98 2.51
CA LEU A 17 11.63 -2.08 2.85
C LEU A 17 11.73 -1.84 4.36
N GLY A 18 10.80 -2.38 5.15
CA GLY A 18 10.71 -2.15 6.59
C GLY A 18 10.09 -0.80 6.95
N MET A 19 10.24 -0.45 8.22
CA MET A 19 9.89 0.86 8.76
C MET A 19 10.90 1.90 8.26
N LEU A 20 10.43 2.88 7.51
CA LEU A 20 11.27 3.92 6.91
C LEU A 20 11.51 5.09 7.86
N TYR A 21 10.49 5.41 8.66
CA TYR A 21 10.51 6.56 9.57
C TYR A 21 9.41 6.42 10.62
N VAL A 22 9.63 6.98 11.80
CA VAL A 22 8.62 7.17 12.84
C VAL A 22 8.48 8.67 13.09
N LEU A 23 7.26 9.17 13.01
CA LEU A 23 6.92 10.57 13.26
C LEU A 23 5.94 10.63 14.43
N GLU A 24 6.42 11.03 15.60
CA GLU A 24 5.62 11.14 16.83
C GLU A 24 4.86 9.82 17.10
N ASP A 25 3.57 9.79 16.77
CA ASP A 25 2.69 8.63 16.98
C ASP A 25 2.36 7.89 15.68
N VAL A 26 3.16 8.05 14.61
CA VAL A 26 2.93 7.44 13.29
C VAL A 26 4.16 6.69 12.80
N CYS A 27 3.98 5.40 12.49
CA CYS A 27 4.98 4.56 11.83
C CYS A 27 4.77 4.53 10.31
N VAL A 28 5.82 4.87 9.56
CA VAL A 28 5.80 4.87 8.09
C VAL A 28 6.55 3.65 7.56
N TYR A 29 5.87 2.82 6.80
CA TYR A 29 6.43 1.61 6.20
C TYR A 29 6.55 1.73 4.69
N GLY A 30 7.56 1.06 4.13
CA GLY A 30 7.85 1.05 2.71
C GLY A 30 7.74 -0.34 2.09
N TYR A 31 7.20 -0.40 0.87
CA TYR A 31 7.17 -1.62 0.07
C TYR A 31 7.44 -1.29 -1.40
N LEU A 32 8.38 -2.00 -2.00
CA LEU A 32 8.65 -1.96 -3.44
C LEU A 32 8.11 -3.23 -4.07
N THR A 33 7.02 -3.09 -4.81
CA THR A 33 6.40 -4.21 -5.53
C THR A 33 7.34 -4.77 -6.62
N PRO A 34 7.18 -6.04 -7.04
CA PRO A 34 7.95 -6.60 -8.15
C PRO A 34 7.82 -5.80 -9.46
N THR A 35 6.67 -5.13 -9.66
CA THR A 35 6.41 -4.24 -10.80
C THR A 35 7.06 -2.86 -10.66
N ARG A 36 7.96 -2.68 -9.68
CA ARG A 36 8.67 -1.43 -9.36
C ARG A 36 7.76 -0.25 -8.99
N VAL A 37 6.55 -0.53 -8.52
CA VAL A 37 5.67 0.47 -7.90
C VAL A 37 6.04 0.60 -6.43
N LYS A 38 6.34 1.83 -6.01
CA LYS A 38 6.67 2.18 -4.62
C LYS A 38 5.38 2.44 -3.87
N MET A 39 5.15 1.72 -2.78
CA MET A 39 4.00 1.86 -1.89
C MET A 39 4.49 2.28 -0.52
N VAL A 40 3.75 3.22 0.09
CA VAL A 40 4.03 3.74 1.42
C VAL A 40 2.72 3.74 2.19
N ILE A 41 2.76 3.26 3.43
CA ILE A 41 1.62 3.30 4.35
C ILE A 41 2.10 3.95 5.64
N ALA A 42 1.28 4.87 6.15
CA ALA A 42 1.44 5.45 7.48
C ALA A 42 0.37 4.84 8.38
N LEU A 43 0.79 4.29 9.51
CA LEU A 43 -0.09 3.69 10.51
C LEU A 43 0.14 4.41 11.84
N ASP A 44 -0.92 4.66 12.58
CA ASP A 44 -0.77 5.13 13.96
C ASP A 44 -0.05 4.05 14.77
N GLN A 45 0.93 4.48 15.55
CA GLN A 45 1.69 3.64 16.47
C GLN A 45 0.78 3.30 17.65
N THR A 46 -0.05 2.26 17.47
CA THR A 46 -0.84 1.71 18.57
C THR A 46 0.08 1.03 19.60
N ASP A 47 -0.35 0.98 20.87
CA ASP A 47 0.36 0.27 21.96
C ASP A 47 0.61 -1.23 21.63
N GLU A 48 -0.11 -1.77 20.66
CA GLU A 48 0.08 -3.10 20.09
C GLU A 48 1.08 -3.04 18.91
N PHE A 49 2.23 -3.71 19.07
CA PHE A 49 3.25 -3.81 18.03
C PHE A 49 2.75 -4.65 16.86
N LEU A 50 2.46 -4.01 15.73
CA LEU A 50 2.19 -4.70 14.47
C LEU A 50 3.43 -5.47 14.00
N LYS A 51 3.25 -6.75 13.70
CA LYS A 51 4.31 -7.58 13.15
C LYS A 51 4.54 -7.22 11.68
N ASP A 52 5.80 -7.27 11.26
CA ASP A 52 6.17 -7.06 9.85
C ASP A 52 5.38 -7.98 8.90
N THR A 53 5.05 -9.20 9.33
CA THR A 53 4.21 -10.15 8.57
C THR A 53 2.82 -9.59 8.25
N ASP A 54 2.18 -8.93 9.21
CA ASP A 54 0.85 -8.34 9.03
C ASP A 54 0.93 -7.13 8.10
N ILE A 55 1.96 -6.30 8.27
CA ILE A 55 2.23 -5.14 7.41
C ILE A 55 2.48 -5.58 5.96
N VAL A 56 3.26 -6.65 5.77
CA VAL A 56 3.49 -7.26 4.45
C VAL A 56 2.19 -7.78 3.84
N LEU A 57 1.28 -8.34 4.65
CA LEU A 57 -0.04 -8.79 4.17
C LEU A 57 -0.90 -7.60 3.68
N ILE A 58 -0.89 -6.49 4.41
CA ILE A 58 -1.57 -5.25 3.99
C ILE A 58 -0.99 -4.76 2.66
N PHE A 59 0.34 -4.71 2.52
CA PHE A 59 0.98 -4.31 1.27
C PHE A 59 0.63 -5.25 0.10
N LYS A 60 0.54 -6.56 0.33
CA LYS A 60 0.11 -7.53 -0.68
C LYS A 60 -1.35 -7.30 -1.10
N ALA A 61 -2.25 -7.07 -0.14
CA ALA A 61 -3.65 -6.77 -0.42
C ALA A 61 -3.81 -5.45 -1.18
N LEU A 62 -3.04 -4.43 -0.80
CA LEU A 62 -2.94 -3.14 -1.50
C LEU A 62 -2.44 -3.31 -2.93
N HIS A 63 -1.39 -4.11 -3.13
CA HIS A 63 -0.84 -4.39 -4.45
C HIS A 63 -1.84 -5.12 -5.35
N ALA A 64 -2.58 -6.11 -4.83
CA ALA A 64 -3.64 -6.78 -5.58
C ALA A 64 -4.78 -5.81 -5.94
N ALA A 65 -5.18 -4.94 -5.02
CA ALA A 65 -6.21 -3.94 -5.29
C ALA A 65 -5.79 -2.95 -6.37
N TYR A 66 -4.54 -2.48 -6.31
CA TYR A 66 -3.94 -1.62 -7.33
C TYR A 66 -3.86 -2.34 -8.68
N HIS A 67 -3.39 -3.59 -8.71
CA HIS A 67 -3.26 -4.39 -9.92
C HIS A 67 -4.61 -4.56 -10.66
N ASP A 68 -5.69 -4.93 -9.98
CA ASP A 68 -6.95 -5.13 -10.70
C ASP A 68 -7.57 -3.79 -11.14
N ALA A 69 -7.25 -2.69 -10.46
CA ALA A 69 -7.61 -1.36 -10.94
C ALA A 69 -6.87 -1.04 -12.25
N LEU A 70 -5.58 -1.40 -12.37
CA LEU A 70 -4.83 -1.27 -13.62
C LEU A 70 -5.40 -2.12 -14.76
N CYS A 71 -5.85 -3.34 -14.44
CA CYS A 71 -6.46 -4.25 -15.42
C CYS A 71 -7.87 -3.82 -15.86
N ASN A 72 -8.41 -2.71 -15.35
CA ASN A 72 -9.71 -2.21 -15.75
C ASN A 72 -9.63 -1.54 -17.14
N PRO A 73 -10.29 -2.08 -18.18
CA PRO A 73 -10.23 -1.53 -19.54
C PRO A 73 -10.81 -0.11 -19.64
N PHE A 74 -11.73 0.27 -18.75
CA PHE A 74 -12.30 1.63 -18.72
C PHE A 74 -11.31 2.67 -18.17
N LEU A 75 -10.32 2.25 -17.39
CA LEU A 75 -9.23 3.13 -16.97
C LEU A 75 -8.27 3.38 -18.14
N GLN A 76 -7.94 2.34 -18.89
CA GLN A 76 -7.05 2.41 -20.07
C GLN A 76 -7.57 3.31 -21.19
N GLN A 77 -8.89 3.49 -21.28
CA GLN A 77 -9.54 4.40 -22.23
C GLN A 77 -9.43 5.88 -21.84
N SER A 78 -8.86 6.23 -20.66
CA SER A 78 -8.65 7.62 -20.30
C SER A 78 -7.62 8.29 -21.24
N PRO A 79 -7.92 9.45 -21.84
CA PRO A 79 -7.05 10.15 -22.78
C PRO A 79 -5.63 10.45 -22.25
N LEU A 80 -5.48 10.51 -20.92
CA LEU A 80 -4.20 10.74 -20.24
C LEU A 80 -3.26 9.53 -20.30
N LEU A 81 -3.77 8.30 -20.44
CA LEU A 81 -2.94 7.09 -20.57
C LEU A 81 -2.50 6.81 -22.01
N ALA A 82 -3.14 7.46 -22.99
CA ALA A 82 -2.82 7.29 -24.40
C ALA A 82 -1.52 7.98 -24.83
N GLN A 83 -0.97 8.88 -23.99
CA GLN A 83 0.20 9.69 -24.35
C GLN A 83 1.52 9.17 -23.77
N ASP A 84 1.53 8.47 -22.62
CA ASP A 84 2.73 7.83 -22.08
C ASP A 84 2.33 6.84 -20.96
N PRO A 85 2.70 5.55 -20.98
CA PRO A 85 2.39 4.59 -19.92
C PRO A 85 3.30 4.78 -18.68
N ARG A 86 3.55 6.03 -18.26
CA ARG A 86 4.30 6.29 -17.02
C ARG A 86 3.44 5.91 -15.84
N THR A 87 3.99 5.04 -14.98
CA THR A 87 3.42 4.62 -13.69
C THR A 87 2.87 5.79 -12.87
N GLU A 88 3.51 6.95 -12.98
CA GLU A 88 3.13 8.19 -12.30
C GLU A 88 1.78 8.76 -12.75
N GLN A 89 1.47 8.75 -14.06
CA GLN A 89 0.18 9.23 -14.56
C GLN A 89 -0.97 8.29 -14.17
N VAL A 90 -0.69 6.99 -14.11
CA VAL A 90 -1.67 6.01 -13.65
C VAL A 90 -1.98 6.19 -12.17
N ALA A 91 -0.96 6.44 -11.35
CA ALA A 91 -1.13 6.73 -9.92
C ALA A 91 -1.98 8.00 -9.71
N GLN A 92 -1.74 9.06 -10.49
CA GLN A 92 -2.56 10.28 -10.48
C GLN A 92 -4.01 10.05 -10.95
N LEU A 93 -4.24 9.09 -11.85
CA LEU A 93 -5.59 8.75 -12.29
C LEU A 93 -6.36 7.97 -11.22
N LEU A 94 -5.66 7.04 -10.57
CA LEU A 94 -6.19 6.23 -9.48
C LEU A 94 -6.39 7.01 -8.18
N SER A 95 -5.71 8.14 -7.99
CA SER A 95 -5.97 9.05 -6.87
C SER A 95 -7.25 9.87 -7.04
N ARG A 96 -7.83 9.93 -8.25
CA ARG A 96 -9.08 10.67 -8.51
C ARG A 96 -10.28 9.82 -8.07
N PRO A 97 -11.05 10.27 -7.05
CA PRO A 97 -12.14 9.48 -6.48
C PRO A 97 -13.24 9.16 -7.50
N ASP A 98 -13.44 10.02 -8.51
CA ASP A 98 -14.43 9.81 -9.57
C ASP A 98 -14.11 8.63 -10.49
N LYS A 99 -12.82 8.32 -10.67
CA LYS A 99 -12.34 7.28 -11.58
C LYS A 99 -11.92 6.00 -10.87
N SER A 100 -11.67 6.08 -9.56
CA SER A 100 -11.14 4.97 -8.78
C SER A 100 -12.06 4.50 -7.65
N ARG A 101 -13.38 4.77 -7.72
CA ARG A 101 -14.34 4.29 -6.70
C ARG A 101 -14.22 2.80 -6.36
N SER A 102 -13.93 1.95 -7.36
CA SER A 102 -13.74 0.51 -7.13
C SER A 102 -12.47 0.22 -6.34
N LEU A 103 -11.38 0.94 -6.59
CA LEU A 103 -10.15 0.86 -5.81
C LEU A 103 -10.39 1.39 -4.40
N CYS A 104 -10.94 2.60 -4.23
CA CYS A 104 -11.24 3.18 -2.92
C CYS A 104 -12.05 2.20 -2.05
N ARG A 105 -13.16 1.65 -2.56
CA ARG A 105 -13.96 0.65 -1.83
C ARG A 105 -13.16 -0.58 -1.41
N ARG A 106 -12.18 -0.98 -2.20
CA ARG A 106 -11.31 -2.13 -1.85
C ARG A 106 -10.27 -1.74 -0.83
N LEU A 107 -9.70 -0.54 -0.91
CA LEU A 107 -8.83 0.00 0.13
C LEU A 107 -9.58 0.13 1.44
N ASP A 108 -10.83 0.61 1.42
CA ASP A 108 -11.70 0.69 2.61
C ASP A 108 -11.94 -0.70 3.21
N LYS A 109 -12.16 -1.72 2.36
CA LYS A 109 -12.29 -3.11 2.82
C LYS A 109 -10.98 -3.64 3.42
N VAL A 110 -9.84 -3.35 2.81
CA VAL A 110 -8.52 -3.75 3.34
C VAL A 110 -8.24 -3.06 4.67
N ALA A 111 -8.54 -1.76 4.77
CA ALA A 111 -8.42 -1.00 6.01
C ALA A 111 -9.34 -1.58 7.10
N ALA A 112 -10.62 -1.78 6.79
CA ALA A 112 -11.58 -2.36 7.74
C ALA A 112 -11.21 -3.80 8.16
N ALA A 113 -10.74 -4.63 7.23
CA ALA A 113 -10.26 -5.98 7.55
C ALA A 113 -9.01 -5.94 8.44
N THR A 114 -8.12 -4.98 8.21
CA THR A 114 -6.93 -4.78 9.04
C THR A 114 -7.31 -4.30 10.45
N SER A 115 -8.21 -3.33 10.57
CA SER A 115 -8.68 -2.81 11.85
C SER A 115 -9.43 -3.87 12.67
N SER A 116 -10.24 -4.72 12.02
CA SER A 116 -10.94 -5.82 12.69
C SER A 116 -9.99 -6.96 13.10
N HIS A 117 -8.98 -7.26 12.28
CA HIS A 117 -7.95 -8.23 12.63
C HIS A 117 -7.11 -7.76 13.84
N LEU A 118 -6.77 -6.47 13.89
CA LEU A 118 -6.09 -5.87 15.03
C LEU A 118 -6.97 -5.93 16.29
N ALA A 119 -8.24 -5.54 16.19
CA ALA A 119 -9.18 -5.58 17.32
C ALA A 119 -9.45 -6.99 17.87
N SER A 120 -9.31 -8.04 17.05
CA SER A 120 -9.55 -9.43 17.47
C SER A 120 -8.36 -10.04 18.22
N GLN A 121 -7.14 -9.56 17.97
CA GLN A 121 -5.94 -10.01 18.71
C GLN A 121 -5.92 -9.44 20.14
N SER A 122 -6.47 -8.24 20.35
CA SER A 122 -6.52 -7.61 21.68
C SER A 122 -7.42 -8.34 22.69
N THR A 123 -8.33 -9.23 22.26
CA THR A 123 -9.22 -9.99 23.17
C THR A 123 -8.61 -11.27 23.73
N GLU A 124 -7.52 -11.79 23.18
CA GLU A 124 -6.99 -13.11 23.57
C GLU A 124 -5.85 -13.04 24.62
N GLN A 125 -5.39 -11.82 24.96
CA GLN A 125 -4.24 -11.63 25.86
C GLN A 125 -4.63 -11.16 27.28
N LYS A 126 -5.84 -11.47 27.72
CA LYS A 126 -6.32 -11.27 29.11
C LYS A 126 -6.75 -12.59 29.74
N HIS A 127 -5.81 -13.51 29.94
CA HIS A 127 -5.92 -14.55 30.96
C HIS A 127 -4.55 -14.88 31.55
#